data_AF-A0A496PRZ0-F1
#
_entry.id   AF-A0A496PRZ0-F1
#
_cell.length_a   1.000
_cell.length_b   1.000
_cell.length_c   1.000
_cell.angle_alpha   90.00
_cell.angle_beta   90.00
_cell.angle_gamma   90.00
#
_symmetry.space_group_name_H-M   'P 1'
#
loop_
_entity.id
_entity.type
_entity.pdbx_description
1 polymer ?
#
loop_
_entity_poly.entity_id
_entity_poly.type
_entity_poly.pdbx_seq_one_letter_code
_entity_poly.pdbx_strand_id
1 'polypeptide(L)'
;MTGLISASCEIVAGFTANVTTGQPPLYVTFYDRSVPNYSGNYYLWDFGDGTTSYSLMNAIHCYEDYGKYSVSLTVGLPCGAIDDTVMVNYIVVTCCEIRGDVDHSGGIDAADLTYLVAYLFTGGPHPSCDKEGDVDGSDGIDVADLTYLVAYLFTGGQPPPPCP
;
A
#
# COMPACT_ATOMS: atom_id res chain seq x y z
N MET A 1 -31.87 -13.10 47.59
CA MET A 1 -30.89 -12.14 47.05
C MET A 1 -30.14 -12.85 45.94
N THR A 2 -30.72 -12.90 44.74
CA THR A 2 -30.06 -13.50 43.57
C THR A 2 -29.38 -12.35 42.82
N GLY A 3 -28.08 -12.19 43.05
CA GLY A 3 -27.27 -11.21 42.33
C GLY A 3 -27.29 -11.54 40.85
N LEU A 4 -27.80 -10.63 40.03
CA LEU A 4 -27.61 -10.70 38.59
C LEU A 4 -26.12 -10.43 38.34
N ILE A 5 -25.38 -11.45 37.92
CA ILE A 5 -24.08 -11.24 37.31
C ILE A 5 -24.38 -10.63 35.94
N SER A 6 -24.41 -9.30 35.86
CA SER A 6 -24.45 -8.63 34.57
C SER A 6 -23.11 -8.89 33.90
N ALA A 7 -23.06 -9.85 32.96
CA ALA A 7 -21.93 -9.98 32.07
C ALA A 7 -21.82 -8.66 31.29
N SER A 8 -20.70 -7.96 31.44
CA SER A 8 -20.45 -6.72 30.69
C SER A 8 -20.38 -7.06 29.20
N CYS A 9 -21.26 -6.44 28.41
CA CYS A 9 -21.23 -6.50 26.95
C CYS A 9 -20.29 -5.38 26.48
N GLU A 10 -19.01 -5.70 26.38
CA GLU A 10 -17.96 -4.77 25.94
C GLU A 10 -17.04 -5.49 24.95
N ILE A 11 -16.48 -4.73 24.04
CA ILE A 11 -15.49 -5.18 23.06
C ILE A 11 -14.44 -4.07 22.95
N VAL A 12 -13.19 -4.47 22.83
CA VAL A 12 -12.08 -3.59 22.47
C VAL A 12 -11.56 -4.10 21.15
N ALA A 13 -11.74 -3.31 20.09
CA ALA A 13 -11.26 -3.65 18.77
C ALA A 13 -9.72 -3.62 18.74
N GLY A 14 -9.12 -4.42 17.85
CA GLY A 14 -7.68 -4.40 17.66
C GLY A 14 -7.28 -5.34 16.55
N PHE A 15 -6.16 -5.05 15.90
CA PHE A 15 -5.64 -5.89 14.83
C PHE A 15 -4.13 -5.75 14.62
N THR A 16 -3.59 -6.61 13.76
CA THR A 16 -2.20 -6.58 13.28
C THR A 16 -2.16 -6.95 11.80
N ALA A 17 -1.07 -6.63 11.10
CA ALA A 17 -0.81 -7.07 9.73
C ALA A 17 0.47 -7.92 9.64
N ASN A 18 0.58 -8.79 8.63
CA ASN A 18 1.81 -9.54 8.36
C ASN A 18 2.94 -8.65 7.82
N VAL A 19 2.60 -7.62 7.04
CA VAL A 19 3.50 -6.62 6.48
C VAL A 19 2.82 -5.25 6.53
N THR A 20 3.62 -4.19 6.68
CA THR A 20 3.13 -2.81 6.74
C THR A 20 3.77 -1.91 5.69
N THR A 21 4.77 -2.41 4.95
CA THR A 21 5.49 -1.67 3.92
C THR A 21 5.86 -2.57 2.75
N GLY A 22 5.89 -2.02 1.53
CA GLY A 22 6.38 -2.71 0.33
C GLY A 22 5.97 -2.00 -0.96
N GLN A 23 6.37 -2.57 -2.10
CA GLN A 23 5.98 -2.10 -3.43
C GLN A 23 4.62 -2.67 -3.87
N PRO A 24 3.90 -1.99 -4.78
CA PRO A 24 2.69 -2.54 -5.37
C PRO A 24 3.00 -3.68 -6.37
N PRO A 25 2.12 -4.70 -6.51
CA PRO A 25 0.98 -4.98 -5.65
C PRO A 25 1.41 -5.55 -4.29
N LEU A 26 0.98 -4.90 -3.20
CA LEU A 26 1.28 -5.33 -1.84
C LEU A 26 0.13 -6.15 -1.25
N TYR A 27 0.34 -7.46 -1.08
CA TYR A 27 -0.62 -8.36 -0.43
C TYR A 27 -0.46 -8.33 1.09
N VAL A 28 -1.47 -7.81 1.78
CA VAL A 28 -1.51 -7.70 3.24
C VAL A 28 -2.57 -8.63 3.81
N THR A 29 -2.18 -9.43 4.79
CA THR A 29 -3.10 -10.19 5.65
C THR A 29 -3.26 -9.47 6.97
N PHE A 30 -4.49 -9.13 7.30
CA PHE A 30 -4.89 -8.53 8.57
C PHE A 30 -5.45 -9.61 9.52
N TYR A 31 -5.00 -9.55 10.76
CA TYR A 31 -5.39 -10.48 11.83
C TYR A 31 -6.11 -9.72 12.94
N ASP A 32 -7.34 -10.13 13.24
CA ASP A 32 -8.09 -9.64 14.40
C ASP A 32 -7.36 -9.96 15.71
N ARG A 33 -7.36 -8.98 16.60
CA ARG A 33 -6.84 -9.01 17.99
C ARG A 33 -7.85 -8.43 18.98
N SER A 34 -9.12 -8.33 18.58
CA SER A 34 -10.17 -7.76 19.43
C SER A 34 -10.44 -8.63 20.64
N VAL A 35 -10.74 -7.99 21.77
CA VAL A 35 -10.97 -8.67 23.05
C VAL A 35 -12.21 -8.16 23.77
N PRO A 36 -13.02 -9.03 24.37
CA PRO A 36 -12.99 -10.50 24.27
C PRO A 36 -13.49 -11.02 22.90
N ASN A 37 -12.97 -12.16 22.45
CA ASN A 37 -13.43 -12.81 21.22
C ASN A 37 -14.66 -13.68 21.52
N TYR A 38 -15.83 -13.28 21.00
CA TYR A 38 -17.09 -14.00 21.14
C TYR A 38 -17.48 -14.66 19.80
N SER A 39 -18.28 -15.73 19.88
CA SER A 39 -18.90 -16.31 18.70
C SER A 39 -20.03 -15.42 18.18
N GLY A 40 -20.12 -15.29 16.85
CA GLY A 40 -21.17 -14.49 16.20
C GLY A 40 -20.86 -12.99 16.07
N ASN A 41 -19.61 -12.59 16.27
CA ASN A 41 -19.15 -11.23 15.98
C ASN A 41 -19.31 -10.90 14.50
N TYR A 42 -19.64 -9.64 14.21
CA TYR A 42 -19.48 -9.10 12.86
C TYR A 42 -18.21 -8.25 12.80
N TYR A 43 -17.58 -8.25 11.63
CA TYR A 43 -16.34 -7.54 11.35
C TYR A 43 -16.54 -6.68 10.11
N LEU A 44 -16.05 -5.44 10.16
CA LEU A 44 -15.98 -4.54 9.03
C LEU A 44 -14.56 -3.98 8.95
N TRP A 45 -13.90 -4.27 7.83
CA TRP A 45 -12.61 -3.71 7.49
C TRP A 45 -12.78 -2.55 6.52
N ASP A 46 -12.13 -1.44 6.83
CA ASP A 46 -11.85 -0.35 5.88
C ASP A 46 -10.34 -0.33 5.67
N PHE A 47 -9.91 -0.56 4.43
CA PHE A 47 -8.50 -0.64 4.09
C PHE A 47 -7.87 0.74 3.83
N GLY A 48 -8.67 1.81 3.82
CA GLY A 48 -8.19 3.18 3.63
C GLY A 48 -7.91 3.56 2.17
N ASP A 49 -8.19 2.67 1.22
CA ASP A 49 -8.09 2.89 -0.24
C ASP A 49 -9.46 3.04 -0.92
N GLY A 50 -10.52 3.14 -0.12
CA GLY A 50 -11.91 3.19 -0.59
C GLY A 50 -12.58 1.83 -0.73
N THR A 51 -11.85 0.73 -0.50
CA THR A 51 -12.41 -0.62 -0.46
C THR A 51 -12.68 -1.09 0.97
N THR A 52 -13.66 -1.98 1.12
CA THR A 52 -14.08 -2.52 2.42
C THR A 52 -14.32 -4.03 2.34
N SER A 53 -14.22 -4.71 3.47
CA SER A 53 -14.57 -6.13 3.60
C SER A 53 -15.48 -6.39 4.79
N TYR A 54 -16.45 -7.29 4.62
CA TYR A 54 -17.50 -7.58 5.59
C TYR A 54 -17.43 -9.04 6.07
N SER A 55 -17.67 -9.26 7.36
CA SER A 55 -17.82 -10.57 8.01
C SER A 55 -16.57 -11.46 8.06
N LEU A 56 -15.41 -10.96 7.60
CA LEU A 56 -14.14 -11.68 7.71
C LEU A 56 -13.43 -11.28 9.00
N MET A 57 -13.26 -12.23 9.93
CA MET A 57 -12.46 -12.01 11.15
C MET A 57 -11.01 -11.66 10.79
N ASN A 58 -10.41 -12.38 9.83
CA ASN A 58 -9.12 -12.03 9.24
C ASN A 58 -9.35 -11.71 7.76
N ALA A 59 -8.75 -10.63 7.27
CA ALA A 59 -8.91 -10.18 5.89
C ALA A 59 -7.60 -10.27 5.11
N ILE A 60 -7.70 -10.46 3.80
CA ILE A 60 -6.58 -10.32 2.87
C ILE A 60 -6.96 -9.18 1.92
N HIS A 61 -6.03 -8.26 1.71
CA HIS A 61 -6.20 -7.12 0.83
C HIS A 61 -4.96 -6.92 -0.05
N CYS A 62 -5.18 -6.39 -1.26
CA CYS A 62 -4.11 -6.07 -2.21
C CYS A 62 -4.14 -4.57 -2.46
N TYR A 63 -3.05 -3.87 -2.11
CA TYR A 63 -2.86 -2.47 -2.47
C TYR A 63 -2.12 -2.39 -3.80
N GLU A 64 -2.81 -1.93 -4.84
CA GLU A 64 -2.27 -1.84 -6.21
C GLU A 64 -1.52 -0.52 -6.45
N ASP A 65 -1.82 0.51 -5.69
CA ASP A 65 -1.22 1.83 -5.83
C ASP A 65 -0.28 2.14 -4.66
N TYR A 66 0.68 3.03 -4.91
CA TYR A 66 1.49 3.60 -3.84
C TYR A 66 0.66 4.55 -2.98
N GLY A 67 0.99 4.65 -1.70
CA GLY A 67 0.23 5.47 -0.78
C GLY A 67 0.45 5.15 0.68
N LYS A 68 -0.17 5.96 1.53
CA LYS A 68 -0.26 5.71 2.96
C LYS A 68 -1.73 5.47 3.29
N TYR A 69 -2.03 4.27 3.76
CA TYR A 69 -3.39 3.83 4.01
C TYR A 69 -3.63 3.73 5.50
N SER A 70 -4.70 4.39 5.97
CA SER A 70 -5.16 4.28 7.35
C SER A 70 -6.21 3.20 7.41
N VAL A 71 -5.93 2.13 8.15
CA VAL A 71 -6.79 0.94 8.19
C VAL A 71 -7.66 0.99 9.43
N SER A 72 -8.95 0.67 9.29
CA SER A 72 -9.88 0.55 10.40
C SER A 72 -10.48 -0.86 10.46
N LEU A 73 -10.62 -1.36 11.68
CA LEU A 73 -11.43 -2.53 12.00
C LEU A 73 -12.55 -2.09 12.94
N THR A 74 -13.80 -2.29 12.52
CA THR A 74 -14.97 -2.21 13.39
C THR A 74 -15.46 -3.61 13.74
N VAL A 75 -15.63 -3.89 15.03
CA VAL A 75 -16.16 -5.17 15.52
C VAL A 75 -17.41 -4.92 16.34
N GLY A 76 -18.45 -5.71 16.12
CA GLY A 76 -19.61 -5.70 16.98
C GLY A 76 -20.07 -7.08 17.43
N LEU A 77 -20.67 -7.08 18.61
CA LEU A 77 -21.10 -8.27 19.34
C LEU A 77 -22.62 -8.50 19.16
N PRO A 78 -23.10 -9.76 19.28
CA PRO A 78 -24.53 -10.06 19.26
C PRO A 78 -25.35 -9.35 20.35
N CYS A 79 -24.70 -8.98 21.45
CA CYS A 79 -25.34 -8.22 22.54
C CYS A 79 -25.45 -6.71 22.25
N GLY A 80 -24.92 -6.24 21.11
CA GLY A 80 -25.06 -4.86 20.61
C GLY A 80 -23.88 -3.94 20.89
N ALA A 81 -22.84 -4.37 21.61
CA ALA A 81 -21.61 -3.59 21.75
C ALA A 81 -20.86 -3.50 20.43
N ILE A 82 -20.27 -2.34 20.17
CA ILE A 82 -19.51 -2.03 18.96
C ILE A 82 -18.29 -1.23 19.41
N ASP A 83 -17.13 -1.54 18.86
CA ASP A 83 -15.92 -0.74 18.98
C ASP A 83 -15.17 -0.72 17.66
N ASP A 84 -14.33 0.29 17.47
CA ASP A 84 -13.47 0.43 16.31
C ASP A 84 -12.03 0.76 16.69
N THR A 85 -11.10 0.39 15.83
CA THR A 85 -9.70 0.77 15.96
C THR A 85 -9.19 1.22 14.61
N VAL A 86 -8.60 2.41 14.59
CA VAL A 86 -7.96 3.00 13.41
C VAL A 86 -6.45 3.04 13.62
N MET A 87 -5.70 2.47 12.68
CA MET A 87 -4.25 2.63 12.60
C MET A 87 -3.93 3.59 11.45
N VAL A 88 -3.50 4.81 11.81
CA VAL A 88 -3.20 5.89 10.86
C VAL A 88 -1.92 5.59 10.10
N ASN A 89 -1.96 5.72 8.76
CA ASN A 89 -0.83 5.44 7.86
C ASN A 89 -0.16 4.08 8.13
N TYR A 90 -0.98 3.07 8.45
CA TYR A 90 -0.51 1.77 8.91
C TYR A 90 0.13 0.95 7.81
N ILE A 91 -0.42 1.01 6.60
CA ILE A 91 0.18 0.43 5.41
C ILE A 91 0.79 1.54 4.58
N VAL A 92 2.07 1.40 4.25
CA VAL A 92 2.82 2.33 3.41
C VAL A 92 3.30 1.58 2.18
N VAL A 93 2.60 1.77 1.08
CA VAL A 93 3.04 1.28 -0.22
C VAL A 93 4.00 2.31 -0.80
N THR A 94 5.26 1.94 -0.91
CA THR A 94 6.35 2.84 -1.31
C THR A 94 6.47 2.91 -2.83
N CYS A 95 6.83 4.09 -3.33
CA CYS A 95 7.16 4.37 -4.72
C CYS A 95 8.53 5.05 -4.73
N CYS A 96 9.30 4.83 -5.80
CA CYS A 96 10.64 5.37 -5.98
C CYS A 96 11.63 4.70 -5.04
N GLU A 97 11.92 3.43 -5.30
CA GLU A 97 13.11 2.80 -4.69
C GLU A 97 14.38 3.30 -5.40
N ILE A 98 14.37 3.27 -6.74
CA ILE A 98 15.47 3.74 -7.57
C ILE A 98 14.90 4.56 -8.73
N ARG A 99 15.19 5.85 -8.75
CA ARG A 99 14.83 6.71 -9.88
C ARG A 99 15.53 6.20 -11.14
N GLY A 100 14.76 5.98 -12.21
CA GLY A 100 15.23 5.36 -13.45
C GLY A 100 15.10 3.84 -13.53
N ASP A 101 14.68 3.15 -12.46
CA ASP A 101 14.31 1.72 -12.48
C ASP A 101 12.78 1.60 -12.63
N VAL A 102 12.27 1.74 -13.85
CA VAL A 102 10.82 1.77 -14.14
C VAL A 102 10.24 0.37 -14.35
N ASP A 103 11.09 -0.64 -14.54
CA ASP A 103 10.66 -2.03 -14.64
C ASP A 103 10.75 -2.80 -13.30
N HIS A 104 11.24 -2.15 -12.24
CA HIS A 104 11.43 -2.65 -10.88
C HIS A 104 12.33 -3.90 -10.82
N SER A 105 13.35 -3.95 -11.65
CA SER A 105 14.33 -5.03 -11.64
C SER A 105 15.36 -4.91 -10.50
N GLY A 106 15.40 -3.77 -9.81
CA GLY A 106 16.34 -3.44 -8.74
C GLY A 106 17.62 -2.78 -9.25
N GLY A 107 17.63 -2.30 -10.49
CA GLY A 107 18.77 -1.67 -11.14
C GLY A 107 18.33 -0.77 -12.29
N ILE A 108 19.23 0.14 -12.69
CA ILE A 108 18.99 1.03 -13.83
C ILE A 108 19.77 0.49 -15.02
N ASP A 109 19.07 -0.01 -16.05
CA ASP A 109 19.67 -0.58 -17.26
C ASP A 109 18.88 -0.29 -18.55
N ALA A 110 19.20 -1.01 -19.63
CA ALA A 110 18.59 -0.77 -20.94
C ALA A 110 17.11 -1.20 -21.02
N ALA A 111 16.64 -2.05 -20.11
CA ALA A 111 15.24 -2.44 -20.01
C ALA A 111 14.38 -1.25 -19.56
N ASP A 112 14.86 -0.44 -18.61
CA ASP A 112 14.21 0.80 -18.18
C ASP A 112 14.05 1.79 -19.32
N LEU A 113 15.12 1.95 -20.11
CA LEU A 113 15.09 2.79 -21.29
C LEU A 113 14.04 2.28 -22.29
N THR A 114 13.98 0.97 -22.49
CA THR A 114 13.00 0.35 -23.38
C THR A 114 11.57 0.59 -22.88
N TYR A 115 11.35 0.52 -21.58
CA TYR A 115 10.06 0.81 -20.95
C TYR A 115 9.64 2.26 -21.18
N LEU A 116 10.50 3.24 -20.86
CA LEU A 116 10.16 4.66 -21.02
C LEU A 116 9.95 5.04 -22.49
N VAL A 117 10.72 4.47 -23.42
CA VAL A 117 10.47 4.63 -24.85
C VAL A 117 9.10 4.09 -25.22
N ALA A 118 8.72 2.93 -24.66
CA ALA A 118 7.42 2.34 -24.95
C ALA A 118 6.28 3.23 -24.43
N TYR A 119 6.35 3.67 -23.18
CA TYR A 119 5.38 4.58 -22.57
C TYR A 119 5.22 5.88 -23.37
N LEU A 120 6.32 6.58 -23.66
CA LEU A 120 6.28 7.91 -24.27
C LEU A 120 5.92 7.90 -25.75
N PHE A 121 6.28 6.85 -26.49
CA PHE A 121 6.21 6.88 -27.96
C PHE A 121 5.42 5.75 -28.60
N THR A 122 5.22 4.61 -27.93
CA THR A 122 4.59 3.44 -28.55
C THR A 122 3.30 2.98 -27.87
N GLY A 123 2.82 3.73 -26.87
CA GLY A 123 1.58 3.42 -26.16
C GLY A 123 1.74 2.30 -25.13
N GLY A 124 2.95 2.14 -24.59
CA GLY A 124 3.22 1.28 -23.45
C GLY A 124 2.50 1.74 -22.18
N PRO A 125 2.53 0.90 -21.11
CA PRO A 125 1.90 1.23 -19.85
C PRO A 125 2.54 2.48 -19.21
N HIS A 126 1.72 3.23 -18.48
CA HIS A 126 2.20 4.27 -17.58
C HIS A 126 3.03 3.65 -16.45
N PRO A 127 4.20 4.20 -16.08
CA PRO A 127 4.93 3.77 -14.89
C PRO A 127 4.00 3.70 -13.67
N SER A 128 4.08 2.64 -12.88
CA SER A 128 3.30 2.55 -11.63
C SER A 128 3.77 3.57 -10.58
N CYS A 129 4.97 4.12 -10.74
CA CYS A 129 5.52 5.20 -9.95
C CYS A 129 6.12 6.28 -10.86
N ASP A 130 5.47 7.45 -10.92
CA ASP A 130 5.88 8.54 -11.80
C ASP A 130 7.30 9.01 -11.50
N LYS A 131 7.69 8.98 -10.22
CA LYS A 131 9.03 9.42 -9.78
C LYS A 131 10.17 8.51 -10.25
N GLU A 132 9.88 7.26 -10.60
CA GLU A 132 10.87 6.37 -11.21
C GLU A 132 11.02 6.67 -12.70
N GLY A 133 9.94 7.09 -13.36
CA GLY A 133 9.96 7.54 -14.75
C GLY A 133 10.45 8.97 -14.96
N ASP A 134 10.32 9.83 -13.96
CA ASP A 134 10.91 11.17 -13.86
C ASP A 134 12.38 11.04 -13.44
N VAL A 135 13.20 10.59 -14.38
CA VAL A 135 14.61 10.25 -14.19
C VAL A 135 15.45 11.48 -13.87
N ASP A 136 15.08 12.65 -14.38
CA ASP A 136 15.81 13.90 -14.11
C ASP A 136 15.30 14.67 -12.88
N GLY A 137 14.12 14.31 -12.36
CA GLY A 137 13.53 14.89 -11.15
C GLY A 137 12.83 16.22 -11.38
N SER A 138 12.27 16.43 -12.56
CA SER A 138 11.58 17.64 -12.99
C SER A 138 10.07 17.65 -12.70
N ASP A 139 9.55 16.63 -12.01
CA ASP A 139 8.13 16.41 -11.71
C ASP A 139 7.27 16.15 -12.98
N GLY A 140 7.87 15.53 -14.00
CA GLY A 140 7.20 15.07 -15.21
C GLY A 140 7.91 13.87 -15.83
N ILE A 141 7.18 13.07 -16.61
CA ILE A 141 7.78 12.00 -17.42
C ILE A 141 7.71 12.44 -18.88
N ASP A 142 8.86 12.80 -19.45
CA ASP A 142 8.98 13.25 -20.83
C ASP A 142 10.32 12.84 -21.50
N VAL A 143 10.63 13.46 -22.64
CA VAL A 143 11.81 13.12 -23.42
C VAL A 143 13.13 13.53 -22.74
N ALA A 144 13.10 14.46 -21.79
CA ALA A 144 14.24 14.85 -20.98
C ALA A 144 14.69 13.67 -20.10
N ASP A 145 13.75 12.91 -19.53
CA ASP A 145 14.04 11.72 -18.73
C ASP A 145 14.74 10.63 -19.54
N LEU A 146 14.26 10.40 -20.77
CA LEU A 146 14.92 9.50 -21.71
C LEU A 146 16.33 9.97 -22.03
N THR A 147 16.50 11.26 -22.27
CA THR A 147 17.80 11.85 -22.58
C THR A 147 18.75 11.68 -21.40
N TYR A 148 18.27 11.89 -20.18
CA TYR A 148 19.02 11.69 -18.94
C TYR A 148 19.42 10.21 -18.78
N LEU A 149 18.47 9.30 -18.94
CA LEU A 149 18.69 7.86 -18.78
C LEU A 149 19.70 7.32 -19.80
N VAL A 150 19.60 7.75 -21.07
CA VAL A 150 20.61 7.44 -22.11
C VAL A 150 21.97 8.01 -21.72
N ALA A 151 22.00 9.23 -21.20
CA ALA A 151 23.26 9.86 -20.82
C ALA A 151 23.97 9.07 -19.72
N TYR A 152 23.24 8.69 -18.67
CA TYR A 152 23.72 7.88 -17.56
C TYR A 152 24.22 6.50 -18.02
N LEU A 153 23.40 5.76 -18.77
CA LEU A 153 23.69 4.38 -19.17
C LEU A 153 24.85 4.27 -20.17
N PHE A 154 24.96 5.19 -21.14
CA PHE A 154 25.79 4.97 -22.31
C PHE A 154 26.88 6.04 -22.53
N THR A 155 26.77 7.20 -21.89
CA THR A 155 27.66 8.35 -22.19
C THR A 155 28.43 8.89 -20.99
N GLY A 156 28.30 8.25 -19.81
CA GLY A 156 28.97 8.69 -18.58
C GLY A 156 28.31 9.89 -17.91
N GLY A 157 27.00 10.05 -18.10
CA GLY A 157 26.17 11.03 -17.39
C GLY A 157 26.12 10.76 -15.89
N GLN A 158 25.58 11.72 -15.14
CA GLN A 158 25.40 11.57 -13.69
C GLN A 158 24.34 10.50 -13.39
N PRO A 159 24.44 9.77 -12.26
CA PRO A 159 23.37 8.91 -11.81
C PRO A 159 22.09 9.72 -11.57
N PRO A 160 20.90 9.11 -11.72
CA PRO A 160 19.65 9.77 -11.35
C PRO A 160 19.67 10.25 -9.89
N PRO A 161 19.02 11.38 -9.58
CA PRO A 161 18.93 11.85 -8.21
C PRO A 161 18.24 10.82 -7.31
N PRO A 162 18.57 10.75 -6.02
CA PRO A 162 17.88 9.86 -5.10
C PRO A 162 16.39 10.20 -4.98
N CYS A 163 15.58 9.19 -4.74
CA CYS A 163 14.17 9.34 -4.42
C CYS A 163 13.97 10.09 -3.07
N PRO A 164 12.98 10.99 -2.98
CA PRO A 164 12.68 11.75 -1.76
C PRO A 164 11.99 10.94 -0.65
#